data_AF-A0A847P872-F1
#
_entry.id   AF-A0A847P872-F1
#
_cell.length_a   1.000
_cell.length_b   1.000
_cell.length_c   1.000
_cell.angle_alpha   90.00
_cell.angle_beta   90.00
_cell.angle_gamma   90.00
#
_symmetry.space_group_name_H-M   'P 1'
#
loop_
_entity.id
_entity.type
_entity.pdbx_description
1 polymer ?
#
loop_
_entity_poly.entity_id
_entity_poly.type
_entity_poly.pdbx_seq_one_letter_code
_entity_poly.pdbx_strand_id
1 'polypeptide(L)' 'MKKKLIVVTCILLLVLLFPTPLYLKDGGTVEYKAILYKISKVHRIASDEDREADKEFYEGIIIEVFGIEIFNNVK' A
#
# COMPACT_ATOMS: atom_id res chain seq x y z
N MET A 1 -20.51 10.68 -30.49
CA MET A 1 -19.93 11.45 -29.37
C MET A 1 -19.93 10.66 -28.06
N LYS A 2 -21.05 10.04 -27.66
CA LYS A 2 -21.16 9.21 -26.43
C LYS A 2 -20.11 8.08 -26.32
N LYS A 3 -19.82 7.37 -27.42
CA LYS A 3 -18.81 6.29 -27.43
C LYS A 3 -17.38 6.78 -27.08
N LYS A 4 -16.99 7.97 -27.54
CA LYS A 4 -15.69 8.56 -27.23
C LYS A 4 -15.62 8.96 -25.75
N LEU A 5 -16.71 9.51 -25.21
CA LEU A 5 -16.81 9.86 -23.80
C LEU A 5 -16.67 8.63 -22.89
N ILE A 6 -17.36 7.53 -23.22
CA ILE A 6 -17.26 6.27 -22.46
C ILE A 6 -15.81 5.77 -22.44
N VAL A 7 -15.12 5.78 -23.58
CA VAL A 7 -13.72 5.34 -23.66
C VAL A 7 -12.80 6.21 -22.79
N VAL A 8 -12.98 7.53 -22.82
CA VAL A 8 -12.21 8.47 -21.99
C VAL A 8 -12.47 8.21 -20.50
N THR A 9 -13.73 8.03 -20.10
CA THR A 9 -14.09 7.73 -18.71
C THR A 9 -13.51 6.39 -18.25
N CYS A 10 -13.53 5.36 -19.10
CA CYS A 10 -12.92 4.07 -18.79
C CYS A 10 -11.40 4.21 -18.56
N ILE A 11 -10.68 4.90 -19.44
CA ILE A 11 -9.23 5.11 -19.30
C ILE A 11 -8.93 5.85 -18.00
N LEU A 12 -9.71 6.90 -17.70
CA LEU A 12 -9.57 7.66 -16.46
C LEU A 12 -9.76 6.77 -15.23
N LEU A 13 -10.81 5.94 -15.21
CA LEU A 13 -11.07 5.01 -14.11
C LEU A 13 -9.94 4.00 -13.92
N LEU A 14 -9.35 3.47 -15.01
CA LEU A 14 -8.21 2.57 -14.91
C LEU A 14 -7.04 3.28 -14.20
N VAL A 15 -6.66 4.48 -14.63
CA VAL A 15 -5.56 5.24 -14.01
C VAL A 15 -5.84 5.57 -12.53
N LEU A 16 -7.10 5.84 -12.17
CA LEU A 16 -7.48 6.15 -10.79
C LEU A 16 -7.48 4.92 -9.85
N LEU A 17 -7.82 3.74 -10.38
CA LEU A 17 -8.00 2.51 -9.61
C LEU A 17 -6.75 1.62 -9.59
N PHE A 18 -5.87 1.72 -10.58
CA PHE A 18 -4.63 0.92 -10.59
C PHE A 18 -3.62 1.50 -9.59
N PRO A 19 -3.21 0.73 -8.57
CA PRO A 19 -2.24 1.19 -7.60
C PRO A 19 -0.83 1.17 -8.20
N THR A 20 0.00 2.14 -7.82
CA THR A 20 1.42 2.15 -8.14
C THR A 20 2.21 1.53 -6.98
N PRO A 21 3.12 0.57 -7.26
CA PRO A 21 3.98 0.01 -6.23
C PRO A 21 5.12 1.00 -5.89
N LEU A 22 5.29 1.27 -4.60
CA LEU A 22 6.38 2.06 -4.04
C LEU A 22 7.17 1.18 -3.06
N TYR A 23 8.47 1.07 -3.28
CA TYR A 23 9.36 0.31 -2.41
C TYR A 23 9.95 1.24 -1.35
N LEU A 24 9.70 0.95 -0.09
CA LEU A 24 10.24 1.71 1.03
C LEU A 24 11.66 1.23 1.37
N LYS A 25 12.45 2.13 1.97
CA LYS A 25 13.83 1.87 2.39
C LYS A 25 13.91 1.42 3.85
N ASP A 26 13.00 0.55 4.26
CA ASP A 26 12.79 0.17 5.67
C ASP A 26 13.07 -1.32 5.93
N GLY A 27 13.53 -2.05 4.92
CA GLY A 27 13.80 -3.50 5.00
C GLY A 27 13.16 -4.28 3.87
N GLY A 28 12.13 -3.74 3.23
CA GLY A 28 11.44 -4.41 2.12
C GLY A 28 9.94 -4.15 2.04
N THR A 29 9.41 -3.15 2.75
CA THR A 29 7.98 -2.80 2.65
C THR A 29 7.64 -2.32 1.25
N VAL A 30 6.51 -2.79 0.73
CA VAL A 30 5.96 -2.36 -0.57
C VAL A 30 4.59 -1.74 -0.35
N GLU A 31 4.44 -0.48 -0.73
CA GLU A 31 3.16 0.23 -0.71
C GLU A 31 2.52 0.25 -2.11
N TYR A 32 1.34 -0.32 -2.23
CA TYR A 32 0.49 -0.23 -3.42
C TYR A 32 -0.47 0.93 -3.24
N LYS A 33 -0.12 2.09 -3.80
CA LYS A 33 -0.87 3.34 -3.60
C LYS A 33 -1.72 3.67 -4.82
N ALA A 34 -3.04 3.79 -4.62
CA ALA A 34 -3.97 4.40 -5.55
C ALA A 34 -4.46 5.75 -5.01
N ILE A 35 -5.33 6.44 -5.74
CA ILE A 35 -5.91 7.71 -5.27
C ILE A 35 -6.86 7.49 -4.08
N LEU A 36 -7.64 6.40 -4.12
CA LEU A 36 -8.70 6.14 -3.14
C LEU A 36 -8.25 5.25 -1.98
N TYR A 37 -7.19 4.46 -2.17
CA TYR A 37 -6.75 3.48 -1.20
C TYR A 37 -5.25 3.25 -1.28
N LYS A 38 -4.68 2.72 -0.21
CA LYS A 38 -3.28 2.29 -0.13
C LYS A 38 -3.25 0.95 0.58
N ILE A 39 -2.49 0.00 0.03
CA ILE A 39 -2.22 -1.29 0.67
C ILE A 39 -0.71 -1.39 0.89
N SER A 40 -0.28 -1.43 2.14
CA SER A 40 1.14 -1.56 2.48
C SER A 40 1.42 -2.99 2.92
N LYS A 41 2.24 -3.71 2.16
CA LYS A 41 2.80 -5.00 2.56
C LYS A 41 4.07 -4.71 3.36
N VAL A 42 3.93 -4.71 4.68
CA VAL A 42 4.99 -4.33 5.62
C VAL A 42 5.99 -5.47 5.75
N HIS A 43 7.25 -5.14 5.55
CA HIS A 43 8.41 -5.97 5.86
C HIS A 43 9.53 -5.03 6.29
N ARG A 44 9.46 -4.62 7.56
CA ARG A 44 10.35 -3.61 8.14
C ARG A 44 11.32 -4.26 9.10
N ILE A 45 12.59 -3.88 9.04
CA ILE A 45 13.61 -4.34 9.99
C ILE A 45 13.23 -3.87 11.40
N ALA A 46 13.28 -4.78 12.37
CA ALA A 46 13.01 -4.45 13.76
C ALA A 46 14.07 -3.51 14.34
N SER A 47 13.69 -2.71 15.35
CA SER A 47 14.63 -1.82 16.02
C SER A 47 15.68 -2.63 16.78
N ASP A 48 16.83 -2.04 17.09
CA ASP A 48 17.89 -2.75 17.82
C ASP A 48 17.40 -3.29 19.17
N GLU A 49 16.49 -2.57 19.84
CA GLU A 49 15.84 -2.98 21.09
C GLU A 49 14.93 -4.22 20.91
N ASP A 50 14.21 -4.30 19.80
CA ASP A 50 13.32 -5.43 19.51
C ASP A 50 14.09 -6.69 19.07
N ARG A 51 15.28 -6.50 18.48
CA ARG A 51 16.16 -7.60 18.07
C ARG A 51 16.75 -8.33 19.28
N GLU A 52 16.98 -7.62 20.38
CA GLU A 52 17.35 -8.23 21.67
C GLU A 52 16.21 -9.11 22.24
N ALA A 53 14.97 -8.91 21.78
CA ALA A 53 13.79 -9.69 22.14
C ALA A 53 13.42 -10.77 21.09
N ASP A 54 14.39 -11.21 20.27
CA ASP A 54 14.23 -12.26 19.23
C ASP A 54 13.27 -11.88 18.08
N LYS A 55 13.01 -10.58 17.89
CA LYS A 55 12.14 -10.06 16.83
C LYS A 55 12.99 -9.40 15.75
N GLU A 56 13.12 -10.06 14.60
CA GLU A 56 13.98 -9.56 13.51
C GLU A 56 13.26 -8.60 12.54
N PHE A 57 11.97 -8.84 12.30
CA PHE A 57 11.17 -8.09 11.34
C PHE A 57 9.76 -7.82 11.88
N TYR A 58 9.21 -6.69 11.44
CA TYR A 58 7.80 -6.39 11.50
C TYR A 58 7.16 -6.77 10.16
N GLU A 59 6.18 -7.66 10.19
CA GLU A 59 5.51 -8.15 8.99
C GLU A 59 4.00 -8.04 9.08
N GLY A 60 3.37 -7.66 7.96
CA GLY A 60 1.91 -7.65 7.86
C GLY A 60 1.39 -6.84 6.69
N ILE A 61 0.11 -6.51 6.78
CA ILE A 61 -0.64 -5.75 5.79
C ILE A 61 -1.35 -4.60 6.51
N ILE A 62 -1.20 -3.41 5.96
CA ILE A 62 -1.98 -2.22 6.33
C ILE A 62 -2.84 -1.84 5.13
N ILE A 63 -4.13 -1.59 5.37
CA ILE A 63 -5.06 -1.11 4.35
C ILE A 63 -5.60 0.23 4.80
N GLU A 64 -5.40 1.24 3.95
CA GLU A 64 -5.95 2.57 4.12
C GLU A 64 -6.92 2.88 2.98
N VAL A 65 -8.06 3.47 3.31
CA VAL A 65 -9.05 3.96 2.33
C VAL A 65 -9.34 5.41 2.65
N PHE A 66 -9.21 6.30 1.67
CA PHE A 66 -9.28 7.76 1.87
C PHE A 66 -8.33 8.29 2.95
N GLY A 67 -7.18 7.63 3.17
CA GLY A 67 -6.21 7.97 4.21
C GLY A 67 -6.62 7.54 5.63
N ILE A 68 -7.69 6.76 5.77
CA ILE A 68 -8.13 6.17 7.04
C ILE A 68 -7.68 4.72 7.06
N GLU A 69 -6.93 4.32 8.09
CA GLU A 69 -6.57 2.91 8.32
C GLU A 69 -7.83 2.12 8.70
N ILE A 70 -8.17 1.12 7.90
CA ILE A 70 -9.33 0.23 8.13
C ILE A 70 -8.91 -1.16 8.58
N PHE A 71 -7.65 -1.53 8.33
CA PHE A 71 -7.09 -2.84 8.67
C PHE A 71 -5.59 -2.73 8.88
N ASN A 72 -5.12 -3.38 9.94
CA ASN A 72 -3.71 -3.50 10.26
C ASN A 72 -3.49 -4.78 11.06
N ASN A 73 -2.63 -5.64 10.55
CA ASN A 73 -2.25 -6.89 11.22
C ASN A 73 -0.73 -7.05 11.34
N VAL A 74 0.02 -5.95 11.32
CA VAL A 74 1.47 -5.97 11.48
C VAL A 74 1.82 -6.57 12.84
N LYS A 75 2.72 -7.55 12.83
CA LYS A 75 3.22 -8.22 14.03
C LYS A 75 4.68 -7.91 14.26
#